data_AF-A0A9D9P9N7-F1
#
_entry.id   AF-A0A9D9P9N7-F1
#
_cell.length_a   1.000
_cell.length_b   1.000
_cell.length_c   1.000
_cell.angle_alpha   90.00
_cell.angle_beta   90.00
_cell.angle_gamma   90.00
#
_symmetry.space_group_name_H-M   'P 1'
#
loop_
_entity.id
_entity.type
_entity.pdbx_description
1 polymer ?
#
loop_
_entity_poly.entity_id
_entity_poly.type
_entity_poly.pdbx_seq_one_letter_code
_entity_poly.pdbx_strand_id
1 'polypeptide(L)'
;MICHERNGNMLNQPLHTLQLRHRHASGAEEWSCPYCGRRLLINLSPVRRRTVLAEGDPTALHIGGGGLRQTMPAPFRMDATPRLPVVHDEPGPIPVTDALLPWIRWMEQAGL
;
A
#
# COMPACT_ATOMS: atom_id res chain seq x y z
N MET A 1 -37.67 4.05 -19.02
CA MET A 1 -37.30 5.47 -19.17
C MET A 1 -37.38 6.03 -17.75
N ILE A 2 -36.27 6.25 -17.05
CA ILE A 2 -35.52 7.51 -17.03
C ILE A 2 -34.10 7.23 -16.51
N CYS A 3 -33.10 7.75 -17.23
CA CYS A 3 -31.74 7.95 -16.75
C CYS A 3 -31.78 9.18 -15.83
N HIS A 4 -31.36 9.06 -14.55
CA HIS A 4 -31.25 10.24 -13.70
C HIS A 4 -29.84 10.83 -13.71
N GLU A 5 -29.80 12.11 -14.08
CA GLU A 5 -28.70 13.06 -13.92
C GLU A 5 -28.33 13.27 -12.44
N ARG A 6 -27.11 13.77 -12.25
CA ARG A 6 -26.49 14.20 -10.98
C ARG A 6 -27.42 15.05 -10.11
N ASN A 7 -27.92 14.50 -9.00
CA ASN A 7 -27.85 15.09 -7.64
C ASN A 7 -28.70 14.29 -6.64
N GLY A 8 -28.12 13.97 -5.48
CA GLY A 8 -28.87 13.56 -4.29
C GLY A 8 -28.48 12.20 -3.70
N ASN A 9 -27.89 12.25 -2.50
CA ASN A 9 -27.68 11.15 -1.54
C ASN A 9 -26.40 10.30 -1.73
N MET A 10 -25.26 10.80 -1.23
CA MET A 10 -23.95 10.11 -1.24
C MET A 10 -23.87 8.84 -0.36
N LEU A 11 -24.95 8.44 0.35
CA LEU A 11 -24.90 7.35 1.34
C LEU A 11 -25.48 6.01 0.91
N ASN A 12 -26.09 5.86 -0.27
CA ASN A 12 -26.77 4.60 -0.64
C ASN A 12 -26.58 4.16 -2.09
N GLN A 13 -25.37 4.35 -2.65
CA GLN A 13 -25.05 3.78 -3.96
C GLN A 13 -24.84 2.26 -3.83
N PRO A 14 -25.52 1.43 -4.64
CA PRO A 14 -25.32 -0.01 -4.62
C PRO A 14 -23.86 -0.31 -5.00
N LEU A 15 -23.17 -1.05 -4.12
CA LEU A 15 -21.80 -1.48 -4.38
C LEU A 15 -21.84 -2.62 -5.39
N HIS A 16 -21.25 -2.39 -6.56
CA HIS A 16 -21.14 -3.42 -7.60
C HIS A 16 -19.70 -3.94 -7.67
N THR A 17 -19.54 -5.26 -7.59
CA THR A 17 -18.25 -5.92 -7.81
C THR A 17 -17.96 -5.99 -9.31
N LEU A 18 -16.75 -5.56 -9.71
CA LEU A 18 -16.27 -5.73 -11.09
C LEU A 18 -15.60 -7.09 -11.25
N GLN A 19 -15.71 -7.64 -12.46
CA GLN A 19 -15.06 -8.86 -12.88
C GLN A 19 -13.98 -8.54 -13.91
N LEU A 20 -12.79 -9.14 -13.75
CA LEU A 20 -11.73 -9.08 -14.76
C LEU A 20 -12.21 -9.77 -16.04
N ARG A 21 -12.14 -9.07 -17.16
CA ARG A 21 -12.52 -9.57 -18.49
C ARG A 21 -11.33 -9.95 -19.32
N HIS A 22 -10.30 -9.11 -19.31
CA HIS A 22 -9.15 -9.30 -20.19
C HIS A 22 -7.88 -8.69 -19.61
N ARG A 23 -6.73 -9.29 -19.97
CA ARG A 23 -5.40 -8.76 -19.72
C ARG A 23 -4.76 -8.45 -21.07
N HIS A 24 -4.56 -7.17 -21.36
CA HIS A 24 -3.96 -6.71 -22.61
C HIS A 24 -2.45 -6.96 -22.61
N ALA A 25 -1.86 -7.08 -23.80
CA ALA A 25 -0.41 -7.21 -23.98
C ALA A 25 0.40 -6.05 -23.38
N SER A 26 -0.22 -4.87 -23.23
CA SER A 26 0.36 -3.71 -22.55
C SER A 26 0.45 -3.84 -21.02
N GLY A 27 -0.10 -4.92 -20.44
CA GLY A 27 -0.25 -5.09 -18.99
C GLY A 27 -1.49 -4.40 -18.41
N ALA A 28 -2.32 -3.75 -19.24
CA ALA A 28 -3.59 -3.21 -18.79
C ALA A 28 -4.62 -4.31 -18.55
N GLU A 29 -5.43 -4.15 -17.51
CA GLU A 29 -6.53 -5.04 -17.15
C GLU A 29 -7.87 -4.39 -17.49
N GLU A 30 -8.70 -5.10 -18.23
CA GLU A 30 -10.09 -4.69 -18.48
C GLU A 30 -11.01 -5.33 -17.45
N TRP A 31 -11.79 -4.49 -16.78
CA TRP A 31 -12.75 -4.88 -15.75
C TRP A 31 -14.15 -4.46 -16.16
N SER A 32 -15.16 -5.29 -15.89
CA SER A 32 -16.55 -4.95 -16.18
C SER A 32 -17.49 -5.33 -15.05
N CYS A 33 -18.50 -4.50 -14.81
CA CYS A 33 -19.62 -4.83 -13.94
C CYS A 33 -20.69 -5.58 -14.74
N PRO A 34 -21.09 -6.80 -14.34
CA PRO A 34 -22.15 -7.55 -15.03
C PRO A 34 -23.55 -6.95 -14.80
N TYR A 35 -23.74 -6.14 -13.75
CA TYR A 35 -25.05 -5.62 -13.36
C TYR A 35 -25.43 -4.33 -14.10
N CYS A 36 -24.47 -3.42 -14.31
CA CYS A 36 -24.73 -2.13 -14.97
C CYS A 36 -23.94 -1.93 -16.27
N GLY A 37 -23.10 -2.89 -16.66
CA GLY A 37 -22.31 -2.82 -17.89
C GLY A 37 -21.14 -1.84 -17.85
N ARG A 38 -20.86 -1.19 -16.70
CA ARG A 38 -19.70 -0.30 -16.55
C ARG A 38 -18.40 -1.07 -16.82
N ARG A 39 -17.56 -0.52 -17.69
CA ARG A 39 -16.23 -1.06 -18.03
C ARG A 39 -15.14 -0.08 -17.63
N LEU A 40 -14.06 -0.61 -17.06
CA LEU A 40 -12.85 0.13 -16.67
C LEU A 40 -11.66 -0.54 -17.33
N LEU A 41 -10.71 0.25 -17.80
CA LEU A 41 -9.40 -0.22 -18.23
C LEU A 41 -8.38 0.33 -17.24
N ILE A 42 -7.72 -0.55 -16.49
CA ILE A 42 -6.78 -0.21 -15.43
C ILE A 42 -5.38 -0.59 -15.89
N ASN A 43 -4.47 0.37 -15.97
CA ASN A 43 -3.05 0.08 -16.14
C ASN A 43 -2.37 0.08 -14.78
N LEU A 44 -2.08 -1.10 -14.25
CA LEU A 44 -1.39 -1.25 -12.96
C LEU A 44 0.12 -1.05 -13.07
N SER A 45 0.70 -0.89 -14.27
CA SER A 45 2.14 -0.75 -14.43
C SER A 45 2.66 0.50 -13.74
N PRO A 46 3.35 0.41 -12.58
CA PRO A 46 4.12 1.53 -12.11
C PRO A 46 5.48 1.34 -12.76
N VAL A 47 5.73 1.96 -13.91
CA VAL A 47 7.13 2.27 -14.22
C VAL A 47 7.52 3.34 -13.21
N ARG A 48 7.84 2.91 -11.98
CA ARG A 48 8.24 3.79 -10.89
C ARG A 48 9.57 4.39 -11.30
N ARG A 49 9.53 5.58 -11.88
CA ARG A 49 10.73 6.33 -12.21
C ARG A 49 11.18 7.05 -10.95
N ARG A 50 12.37 6.67 -10.45
CA ARG A 50 13.04 7.39 -9.37
C ARG A 50 14.08 8.32 -9.98
N THR A 51 13.85 9.62 -9.87
CA THR A 51 14.86 10.64 -10.16
C THR A 51 15.37 11.19 -8.84
N VAL A 52 16.67 11.06 -8.58
CA VAL A 52 17.32 11.66 -7.42
C VAL A 52 17.58 13.13 -7.76
N LEU A 53 16.97 14.06 -7.03
CA LEU A 53 17.16 15.51 -7.24
C LEU A 53 18.42 16.02 -6.53
N ALA A 54 18.74 15.43 -5.38
CA ALA A 54 19.95 15.65 -4.61
C ALA A 54 20.28 14.36 -3.84
N GLU A 55 21.56 14.06 -3.67
CA GLU A 55 22.04 12.75 -3.18
C GLU A 55 21.72 12.48 -1.70
N GLY A 56 21.63 13.52 -0.87
CA GLY A 56 21.42 13.37 0.57
C GLY A 56 22.67 12.81 1.29
N ASP A 57 22.48 12.33 2.52
CA ASP A 57 23.55 11.72 3.31
C ASP A 57 23.67 10.22 2.96
N PRO A 58 24.78 9.76 2.37
CA PRO A 58 24.94 8.36 1.97
C PRO A 58 25.14 7.41 3.16
N THR A 59 25.38 7.93 4.37
CA THR A 59 25.63 7.14 5.58
C THR A 59 24.37 6.94 6.43
N ALA A 60 23.29 7.66 6.14
CA ALA A 60 22.04 7.57 6.89
C ALA A 60 21.26 6.29 6.57
N LEU A 61 20.81 5.58 7.61
CA LEU A 61 19.86 4.47 7.46
C LEU A 61 18.44 5.02 7.32
N HIS A 62 17.88 4.93 6.13
CA HIS A 62 16.50 5.35 5.86
C HIS A 62 15.52 4.19 6.02
N ILE A 63 14.59 4.30 6.97
CA ILE A 63 13.48 3.35 7.14
C ILE A 63 12.24 3.95 6.47
N GLY A 64 11.80 3.35 5.36
CA GLY A 64 10.61 3.73 4.61
C GLY A 64 10.12 2.57 3.74
N GLY A 65 8.81 2.31 3.76
CA GLY A 65 8.21 1.11 3.21
C GLY A 65 8.30 0.97 1.69
N GLY A 66 8.81 -0.18 1.24
CA GLY A 66 8.36 -0.86 0.02
C GLY A 66 9.17 -0.64 -1.26
N GLY A 67 10.00 -1.63 -1.59
CA GLY A 67 10.24 -1.98 -3.00
C GLY A 67 11.55 -1.52 -3.63
N LEU A 68 12.69 -1.81 -3.00
CA LEU A 68 13.89 -2.31 -3.70
C LEU A 68 14.83 -2.88 -2.64
N ARG A 69 15.38 -4.07 -2.86
CA ARG A 69 16.51 -4.58 -2.06
C ARG A 69 17.61 -3.55 -2.18
N GLN A 70 17.84 -2.80 -1.12
CA GLN A 70 19.07 -2.03 -0.99
C GLN A 70 20.18 -3.06 -0.86
N THR A 71 21.11 -3.07 -1.79
CA THR A 71 22.31 -3.89 -1.70
C THR A 71 23.05 -3.42 -0.45
N MET A 72 22.98 -4.19 0.64
CA MET A 72 23.85 -3.97 1.78
C MET A 72 25.30 -4.09 1.31
N PRO A 73 26.17 -3.09 1.55
CA PRO A 73 27.59 -3.36 1.61
C PRO A 73 27.87 -4.30 2.79
N ALA A 74 28.92 -5.11 2.68
CA ALA A 74 29.42 -6.04 3.69
C ALA A 74 29.45 -5.44 5.12
N PRO A 75 29.36 -6.26 6.18
CA PRO A 75 29.07 -5.77 7.52
C PRO A 75 30.15 -4.79 7.97
N PHE A 76 29.70 -3.60 8.37
CA PHE A 76 30.51 -2.68 9.15
C PHE A 76 31.09 -3.46 10.34
N ARG A 77 32.42 -3.62 10.39
CA ARG A 77 33.10 -3.95 11.64
C ARG A 77 32.87 -2.76 12.57
N MET A 78 31.91 -2.89 13.47
CA MET A 78 31.83 -2.01 14.62
C MET A 78 33.04 -2.31 15.49
N ASP A 79 34.06 -1.45 15.47
CA ASP A 79 34.96 -1.37 16.60
C ASP A 79 34.10 -1.05 17.83
N ALA A 80 34.26 -1.87 18.87
CA ALA A 80 33.43 -1.83 20.06
C ALA A 80 33.63 -0.51 20.81
N THR A 81 32.79 0.48 20.53
CA THR A 81 32.53 1.59 21.44
C THR A 81 32.19 1.00 22.81
N PRO A 82 32.70 1.53 23.94
CA PRO A 82 32.30 1.06 25.26
C PRO A 82 30.77 1.10 25.35
N ARG A 83 30.16 -0.07 25.46
CA ARG A 83 28.70 -0.21 25.51
C ARG A 83 28.23 0.49 26.78
N LEU A 84 27.63 1.66 26.63
CA LEU A 84 26.66 2.13 27.63
C LEU A 84 25.57 1.06 27.74
N PRO A 85 25.00 0.81 28.93
CA PRO A 85 23.89 -0.12 29.06
C PRO A 85 22.80 0.30 28.08
N VAL A 86 22.49 -0.56 27.12
CA VAL A 86 21.30 -0.39 26.29
C VAL A 86 20.14 -0.54 27.26
N VAL A 87 19.54 0.59 27.63
CA VAL A 87 18.21 0.58 28.23
C VAL A 87 17.30 0.09 27.11
N HIS A 88 17.01 -1.21 27.12
CA HIS A 88 15.94 -1.78 26.34
C HIS A 88 14.66 -1.19 26.93
N ASP A 89 14.19 -0.08 26.36
CA ASP A 89 12.77 0.24 26.41
C ASP A 89 12.10 -0.83 25.55
N GLU A 90 11.74 -1.96 26.17
CA GLU A 90 10.80 -2.90 25.57
C GLU A 90 9.58 -2.07 25.20
N PRO A 91 9.29 -1.83 23.91
CA PRO A 91 8.10 -1.09 23.54
C PRO A 91 6.94 -1.91 24.07
N GLY A 92 6.30 -1.42 25.13
CA GLY A 92 5.16 -2.08 25.73
C GLY A 92 4.12 -2.42 24.65
N PRO A 93 3.28 -3.44 24.86
CA PRO A 93 2.31 -3.88 23.87
C PRO A 93 1.58 -2.67 23.30
N ILE A 94 1.70 -2.48 21.97
CA ILE A 94 1.04 -1.38 21.28
C ILE A 94 -0.45 -1.49 21.60
N PRO A 95 -1.07 -0.50 22.27
CA PRO A 95 -2.45 -0.62 22.66
C PRO A 95 -3.30 -0.65 21.39
N VAL A 96 -4.01 -1.76 21.18
CA VAL A 96 -5.06 -1.83 20.16
C VAL A 96 -6.16 -0.88 20.60
N THR A 97 -6.18 0.31 20.03
CA THR A 97 -7.20 1.31 20.30
C THR A 97 -8.46 1.02 19.47
N ASP A 98 -9.61 1.51 19.92
CA ASP A 98 -10.89 1.36 19.20
C ASP A 98 -10.83 1.88 17.76
N ALA A 99 -9.93 2.83 17.46
CA ALA A 99 -9.70 3.36 16.13
C ALA A 99 -9.15 2.31 15.14
N LEU A 100 -8.49 1.26 15.63
CA LEU A 100 -7.87 0.21 14.81
C LEU A 100 -8.81 -0.98 14.57
N LEU A 101 -9.89 -1.12 15.35
CA LEU A 101 -10.84 -2.23 15.23
C LEU A 101 -11.46 -2.40 13.83
N PRO A 102 -11.79 -1.34 13.07
CA PRO A 102 -12.29 -1.51 11.70
C PRO A 102 -11.27 -2.19 10.78
N TRP A 103 -9.99 -1.89 10.96
CA TRP A 103 -8.91 -2.45 10.15
C TRP A 103 -8.58 -3.89 10.53
N ILE A 104 -8.59 -4.20 11.83
CA ILE A 104 -8.38 -5.58 12.32
C ILE A 104 -9.47 -6.51 11.78
N ARG A 105 -10.74 -6.12 11.90
CA ARG A 105 -11.86 -6.93 11.36
C ARG A 105 -11.76 -7.15 9.86
N TRP A 106 -11.29 -6.14 9.13
CA TRP A 106 -11.07 -6.27 7.70
C TRP A 106 -9.95 -7.28 7.38
N MET A 107 -8.83 -7.26 8.12
CA MET A 107 -7.73 -8.21 7.90
C MET A 107 -8.16 -9.66 8.16
N GLU A 108 -8.89 -9.89 9.25
CA GLU A 108 -9.45 -11.21 9.56
C GLU A 108 -10.37 -11.72 8.45
N GLN A 109 -11.23 -10.85 7.91
CA GLN A 109 -12.12 -11.21 6.81
C GLN A 109 -11.36 -11.44 5.48
N ALA A 110 -10.21 -10.79 5.30
CA ALA A 110 -9.33 -10.99 4.16
C ALA A 110 -8.42 -12.23 4.31
N GLY A 111 -8.40 -12.87 5.48
CA GLY A 111 -7.55 -14.03 5.78
C GLY A 111 -6.06 -13.68 5.90
N LEU A 112 -5.76 -12.46 6.35
CA LEU A 112 -4.41 -11.95 6.58
C LEU A 112 -4.02 -11.98 8.06
#